data_AF-A0A6I0FBP7-F1
#
_entry.id   AF-A0A6I0FBP7-F1
#
_cell.length_a   1.000
_cell.length_b   1.000
_cell.length_c   1.000
_cell.angle_alpha   90.00
_cell.angle_beta   90.00
_cell.angle_gamma   90.00
#
_symmetry.space_group_name_H-M   'P 1'
#
loop_
_entity.id
_entity.type
_entity.pdbx_description
1 polymer ?
#
loop_
_entity_poly.entity_id
_entity_poly.type
_entity_poly.pdbx_seq_one_letter_code
_entity_poly.pdbx_strand_id
1 'polypeptide(L)'
;MADQTTQNNQQKFRPLRELTYEQARDELVEVVRILELGQMSLEESLNYWERGEELAAYCEDYLDGASSRIEKALAARHGGDSAQGNSAQGGQSAPQGGNATHSEG
;
A
#
# COMPACT_ATOMS: atom_id res chain seq x y z
N MET A 1 -44.69 -24.10 6.53
CA MET A 1 -43.51 -23.20 6.62
C MET A 1 -42.41 -23.85 5.80
N ALA A 2 -42.15 -23.34 4.59
CA ALA A 2 -41.18 -23.91 3.66
C ALA A 2 -39.84 -23.17 3.80
N ASP A 3 -38.76 -23.93 3.71
CA ASP A 3 -37.33 -23.59 3.76
C ASP A 3 -36.94 -22.20 3.22
N GLN A 4 -36.57 -21.30 4.13
CA GLN A 4 -35.80 -20.10 3.79
C GLN A 4 -34.29 -20.38 3.71
N THR A 5 -33.84 -21.57 4.13
CA THR A 5 -32.42 -21.94 4.21
C THR A 5 -31.73 -22.08 2.85
N THR A 6 -32.46 -22.39 1.77
CA THR A 6 -31.84 -22.64 0.45
C THR A 6 -31.67 -21.39 -0.42
N GLN A 7 -32.40 -20.29 -0.15
CA GLN A 7 -32.33 -19.08 -0.99
C GLN A 7 -31.17 -18.14 -0.65
N ASN A 8 -30.51 -18.31 0.49
CA ASN A 8 -29.40 -17.44 0.92
C ASN A 8 -28.02 -17.88 0.38
N ASN A 9 -27.92 -19.02 -0.31
CA ASN A 9 -26.65 -19.59 -0.78
C ASN A 9 -26.11 -19.00 -2.11
N GLN A 10 -26.65 -17.88 -2.58
CA GLN A 10 -26.16 -17.14 -3.76
C GLN A 10 -26.07 -15.65 -3.47
N GLN A 11 -25.48 -15.29 -2.33
CA GLN A 11 -25.14 -13.92 -1.99
C GLN A 11 -24.23 -13.33 -3.08
N LYS A 12 -24.82 -12.57 -4.00
CA LYS A 12 -24.11 -11.97 -5.14
C LYS A 12 -23.60 -10.59 -4.75
N PHE A 13 -22.33 -10.52 -4.36
CA PHE A 13 -21.67 -9.25 -4.07
C PHE A 13 -21.39 -8.45 -5.34
N ARG A 14 -21.30 -7.12 -5.19
CA ARG A 14 -20.92 -6.24 -6.31
C ARG A 14 -19.44 -6.40 -6.64
N PRO A 15 -19.04 -6.36 -7.92
CA PRO A 15 -17.62 -6.38 -8.28
C PRO A 15 -16.86 -5.23 -7.62
N LEU A 16 -15.70 -5.51 -7.02
CA LEU A 16 -14.89 -4.51 -6.29
C LEU A 16 -14.53 -3.30 -7.15
N ARG A 17 -14.30 -3.51 -8.46
CA ARG A 17 -13.90 -2.46 -9.40
C ARG A 17 -14.98 -1.41 -9.64
N GLU A 18 -16.22 -1.69 -9.25
CA GLU A 18 -17.35 -0.76 -9.35
C GLU A 18 -17.53 0.08 -8.06
N LEU A 19 -16.76 -0.22 -7.01
CA LEU A 19 -16.83 0.47 -5.72
C LEU A 19 -15.83 1.62 -5.64
N THR A 20 -16.20 2.69 -4.95
CA THR A 20 -15.23 3.65 -4.40
C THR A 20 -14.57 3.09 -3.16
N TYR A 21 -13.44 3.67 -2.73
CA TYR A 21 -12.77 3.28 -1.49
C TYR A 21 -13.71 3.34 -0.28
N GLU A 22 -14.48 4.42 -0.13
CA GLU A 22 -15.42 4.58 0.98
C GLU A 22 -16.52 3.52 0.95
N GLN A 23 -17.04 3.19 -0.25
CA GLN A 23 -18.04 2.15 -0.40
C GLN A 23 -17.49 0.76 -0.05
N ALA A 24 -16.26 0.45 -0.49
CA ALA A 24 -15.60 -0.81 -0.15
C ALA A 24 -15.34 -0.92 1.36
N ARG A 25 -14.88 0.17 1.99
CA ARG A 25 -14.68 0.24 3.45
C ARG A 25 -15.99 0.05 4.21
N ASP A 26 -17.04 0.75 3.82
CA ASP A 26 -18.34 0.68 4.50
C ASP A 26 -18.96 -0.72 4.34
N GLU A 27 -18.81 -1.34 3.17
CA GLU A 27 -19.21 -2.73 2.94
C GLU A 27 -18.41 -3.71 3.81
N LEU A 28 -17.09 -3.51 3.96
CA LEU A 28 -16.24 -4.33 4.83
C LEU A 28 -16.69 -4.25 6.30
N VAL A 29 -17.00 -3.05 6.78
CA VAL A 29 -17.54 -2.85 8.14
C VAL A 29 -18.84 -3.62 8.34
N GLU A 30 -19.74 -3.59 7.35
CA GLU A 30 -20.99 -4.34 7.42
C GLU A 30 -20.77 -5.86 7.38
N VAL A 31 -19.85 -6.34 6.55
CA VAL A 31 -19.46 -7.76 6.50
C VAL A 31 -18.96 -8.23 7.87
N VAL A 32 -18.05 -7.47 8.50
CA VAL A 32 -17.54 -7.79 9.85
C VAL A 32 -18.69 -7.82 10.86
N ARG A 33 -19.56 -6.81 10.84
CA ARG A 33 -20.74 -6.75 11.72
C ARG A 33 -21.65 -7.97 11.56
N ILE A 34 -21.86 -8.41 10.33
CA ILE A 34 -22.68 -9.59 10.00
C ILE A 34 -22.03 -10.87 10.55
N LEU A 35 -20.72 -11.04 10.36
CA LEU A 35 -19.97 -12.18 10.88
C LEU A 35 -20.00 -12.23 12.42
N GLU A 36 -19.85 -11.09 13.08
CA GLU A 36 -19.89 -10.98 14.55
C GLU A 36 -21.26 -11.36 15.17
N LEU A 37 -22.36 -11.16 14.43
CA LEU A 37 -23.68 -11.59 14.88
C LEU A 37 -23.79 -13.12 14.94
N GLY A 38 -23.06 -13.85 14.09
CA GLY A 38 -23.03 -15.32 14.09
C GLY A 38 -24.40 -15.99 13.84
N GLN A 39 -25.35 -15.28 13.23
CA GLN A 39 -26.73 -15.74 13.00
C GLN A 39 -26.89 -16.46 11.65
N MET A 40 -25.87 -17.19 11.18
CA MET A 40 -25.86 -17.84 9.87
C MET A 40 -25.18 -19.20 9.90
N SER A 41 -25.36 -19.98 8.83
CA SER A 41 -24.68 -21.25 8.62
C SER A 41 -23.18 -21.07 8.34
N LEU A 42 -22.43 -22.16 8.47
CA LEU A 42 -20.99 -22.16 8.17
C LEU A 42 -20.70 -21.72 6.74
N GLU A 43 -21.44 -22.25 5.76
CA GLU A 43 -21.24 -21.93 4.34
C GLU A 43 -21.47 -20.45 4.05
N GLU A 44 -22.52 -19.86 4.63
CA GLU A 44 -22.78 -18.42 4.53
C GLU A 44 -21.66 -17.61 5.20
N SER A 45 -21.20 -18.02 6.39
CA SER A 45 -20.11 -17.32 7.09
C SER A 45 -18.80 -17.34 6.31
N LEU A 46 -18.52 -18.43 5.59
CA LEU A 46 -17.34 -18.51 4.73
C LEU A 46 -17.46 -17.57 3.53
N ASN A 47 -18.63 -17.48 2.90
CA ASN A 47 -18.85 -16.56 1.79
C ASN A 47 -18.73 -15.08 2.21
N TYR A 48 -19.22 -14.72 3.41
CA TYR A 48 -19.00 -13.38 3.96
C TYR A 48 -17.54 -13.14 4.35
N TRP A 49 -16.83 -14.15 4.88
CA TRP A 49 -15.41 -14.03 5.17
C TRP A 49 -14.58 -13.79 3.90
N GLU A 50 -14.79 -14.58 2.85
CA GLU A 50 -14.09 -14.40 1.56
C GLU A 50 -14.33 -13.01 0.98
N ARG A 51 -15.57 -12.50 1.07
CA ARG A 51 -15.88 -11.12 0.68
C ARG A 51 -15.13 -10.09 1.53
N GLY A 52 -15.01 -10.33 2.83
CA GLY A 52 -14.25 -9.48 3.73
C GLY A 52 -12.77 -9.40 3.32
N GLU A 53 -12.15 -10.54 3.00
CA GLU A 53 -10.76 -10.59 2.53
C GLU A 53 -10.57 -9.83 1.20
N GLU A 54 -11.49 -10.03 0.25
CA GLU A 54 -11.51 -9.30 -1.02
C GLU A 54 -11.58 -7.77 -0.83
N LEU A 55 -12.49 -7.31 0.04
CA LEU A 55 -12.66 -5.89 0.33
C LEU A 55 -11.44 -5.30 1.05
N ALA A 56 -10.86 -6.04 2.00
CA ALA A 56 -9.67 -5.62 2.73
C ALA A 56 -8.48 -5.42 1.78
N ALA A 57 -8.20 -6.41 0.93
CA ALA A 57 -7.13 -6.33 -0.07
C ALA A 57 -7.34 -5.14 -1.03
N TYR A 58 -8.57 -4.93 -1.50
CA TYR A 58 -8.88 -3.78 -2.35
C TYR A 58 -8.63 -2.43 -1.67
N CYS A 59 -8.99 -2.31 -0.40
CA CYS A 59 -8.76 -1.10 0.39
C CYS A 59 -7.26 -0.83 0.59
N GLU A 60 -6.47 -1.88 0.87
CA GLU A 60 -5.02 -1.80 1.02
C GLU A 60 -4.36 -1.32 -0.28
N ASP A 61 -4.65 -1.98 -1.40
CA ASP A 61 -4.13 -1.62 -2.73
C ASP A 61 -4.42 -0.15 -3.08
N TYR A 62 -5.62 0.33 -2.74
CA TYR A 62 -6.02 1.72 -2.99
C TYR A 62 -5.18 2.71 -2.18
N LEU A 63 -4.96 2.43 -0.88
CA LEU A 63 -4.18 3.27 0.02
C LEU A 63 -2.69 3.27 -0.32
N ASP A 64 -2.15 2.12 -0.71
CA ASP A 64 -0.76 1.99 -1.17
C ASP A 64 -0.52 2.81 -2.43
N GLY A 65 -1.44 2.73 -3.39
CA GLY A 65 -1.41 3.54 -4.60
C GLY A 65 -1.45 5.05 -4.30
N ALA A 66 -2.29 5.48 -3.35
CA ALA A 66 -2.36 6.87 -2.91
C ALA A 66 -1.05 7.32 -2.23
N SER A 67 -0.51 6.50 -1.33
CA SER A 67 0.73 6.78 -0.59
C SER A 67 1.93 6.91 -1.54
N SER A 68 2.08 5.98 -2.49
CA SER A 68 3.15 6.04 -3.50
C SER A 68 3.09 7.31 -4.35
N ARG A 69 1.89 7.80 -4.69
CA ARG A 69 1.73 9.06 -5.44
C ARG A 69 2.19 10.27 -4.62
N ILE A 70 1.90 10.28 -3.32
CA ILE A 70 2.32 11.34 -2.40
C ILE A 70 3.85 11.35 -2.28
N GLU A 71 4.46 10.18 -2.05
CA GLU A 71 5.92 10.04 -1.95
C GLU A 71 6.63 10.53 -3.21
N LYS A 72 6.15 10.14 -4.40
CA LYS A 72 6.70 10.62 -5.68
C LYS A 72 6.60 12.14 -5.82
N ALA A 73 5.47 12.72 -5.41
CA ALA A 73 5.29 14.17 -5.45
C ALA A 73 6.22 14.91 -4.48
N LEU A 74 6.48 14.35 -3.30
CA LEU A 74 7.44 14.89 -2.32
C LEU A 74 8.88 14.77 -2.83
N ALA A 75 9.29 13.61 -3.34
CA ALA A 75 10.61 13.38 -3.90
C ALA A 75 10.92 14.32 -5.08
N ALA A 76 9.95 14.55 -5.97
CA ALA A 76 10.10 15.49 -7.08
C ALA A 76 10.33 16.94 -6.61
N ARG A 77 9.73 17.35 -5.48
CA ARG A 77 9.96 18.68 -4.90
C ARG A 77 11.33 18.80 -4.25
N HIS A 78 11.80 17.76 -3.56
CA HIS A 78 13.09 17.78 -2.85
C HIS A 78 14.29 17.59 -3.78
N GLY A 79 14.13 16.84 -4.88
CA GLY A 79 15.16 16.66 -5.91
C GLY A 79 15.41 17.91 -6.77
N GLY A 80 14.48 18.87 -6.79
CA GLY A 80 14.67 20.16 -7.45
C GLY A 80 15.52 21.16 -6.63
N ASP A 81 15.55 21.01 -5.31
CA ASP A 81 16.21 21.95 -4.40
C ASP A 81 17.70 21.61 -4.16
N SER A 82 18.09 20.36 -4.44
CA SER A 82 19.46 19.85 -4.26
C SER A 82 20.40 20.10 -5.46
N ALA A 83 19.88 20.63 -6.58
CA ALA A 83 20.68 20.96 -7.77
C ALA A 83 21.31 22.37 -7.75
N GLN A 84 20.98 23.21 -6.76
CA GLN A 84 21.44 24.61 -6.68
C GLN A 84 22.36 24.84 -5.48
N GLY A 85 23.47 24.10 -5.41
CA GLY A 85 24.36 24.15 -4.26
C GLY A 85 25.79 23.68 -4.51
N ASN A 86 26.37 23.87 -5.70
CA ASN A 86 27.83 23.84 -5.84
C ASN A 86 28.31 24.62 -7.07
N SER A 87 28.54 25.92 -6.91
CA SER A 87 29.18 26.78 -7.92
C SER A 87 30.00 27.89 -7.26
N ALA A 88 30.93 27.52 -6.40
CA ALA A 88 32.08 28.32 -5.97
C ALA A 88 33.05 27.33 -5.29
N GLN A 89 34.30 27.14 -5.68
CA GLN A 89 35.30 28.10 -6.13
C GLN A 89 36.50 27.33 -6.69
N GLY A 90 37.03 27.74 -7.84
CA GLY A 90 38.28 27.21 -8.39
C GLY A 90 39.52 27.79 -7.73
N GLY A 91 40.64 27.06 -7.83
CA GLY A 91 42.00 27.48 -7.46
C GLY A 91 42.88 26.26 -7.12
N GLN A 92 43.34 25.50 -8.11
CA GLN A 92 44.66 25.60 -8.75
C GLN A 92 45.84 24.97 -7.96
N SER A 93 46.49 24.02 -8.66
CA SER A 93 47.93 23.71 -8.66
C SER A 93 48.47 22.61 -7.71
N ALA A 94 48.71 21.44 -8.33
CA ALA A 94 49.77 20.47 -7.99
C ALA A 94 51.18 21.05 -8.36
N PRO A 95 52.34 20.36 -8.20
CA PRO A 95 52.57 18.95 -7.82
C PRO A 95 53.84 18.60 -6.95
N GLN A 96 53.97 17.30 -6.63
CA GLN A 96 55.18 16.45 -6.60
C GLN A 96 56.17 16.37 -5.40
N GLY A 97 56.58 15.12 -5.11
CA GLY A 97 57.82 14.71 -4.41
C GLY A 97 57.61 14.19 -2.97
N GLY A 98 58.04 13.01 -2.52
CA GLY A 98 58.80 11.89 -3.07
C GLY A 98 58.83 10.78 -2.00
N ASN A 99 58.81 9.51 -2.40
CA ASN A 99 58.87 8.38 -1.46
C ASN A 99 60.33 7.95 -1.27
N ALA A 100 60.85 8.06 -0.05
CA ALA A 100 62.17 7.60 0.34
C ALA A 100 62.05 6.45 1.34
N THR A 101 62.64 5.33 0.92
CA THR A 101 62.89 4.07 1.62
C THR A 101 63.65 4.24 2.95
N HIS A 102 63.36 3.41 3.95
CA HIS A 102 64.42 2.93 4.85
C HIS A 102 64.21 1.50 5.33
N SER A 103 65.30 0.75 5.25
CA SER A 103 65.51 -0.65 5.57
C SER A 103 66.67 -0.67 6.56
N GLU A 104 66.44 -1.11 7.80
CA GLU A 104 67.43 -1.45 8.83
C GLU A 104 66.80 -2.63 9.58
N GLY A 105 67.45 -3.74 9.91
CA GLY A 105 68.87 -4.08 9.98
C GLY A 105 68.97 -5.11 11.09
#